data_AF-A0A264W3W7-F1
#
_entry.id   AF-A0A264W3W7-F1
#
_cell.length_a   1.000
_cell.length_b   1.000
_cell.length_c   1.000
_cell.angle_alpha   90.00
_cell.angle_beta   90.00
_cell.angle_gamma   90.00
#
_symmetry.space_group_name_H-M   'P 1'
#
loop_
_entity.id
_entity.type
_entity.pdbx_description
1 polymer ?
#
loop_
_entity_poly.entity_id
_entity_poly.type
_entity_poly.pdbx_seq_one_letter_code
_entity_poly.pdbx_strand_id
1 'polypeptide(L)'
;MTFMTNSFTPRVNKITKNPWISSIQDSVMTILPLILVGSLITIISLLNNVVLWFPDFSLIHTFTFGLLGIFVAFLIPYFIMEKKKQDNKKLVAGATGLSLYLFLLSP
;
A
#
# COMPACT_ATOMS: atom_id res chain seq x y z
N MET A 1 -2.21 -10.47 31.89
CA MET A 1 -3.55 -10.32 31.30
C MET A 1 -4.12 -8.91 31.54
N THR A 2 -4.25 -8.43 32.78
CA THR A 2 -4.85 -7.12 33.14
C THR A 2 -4.19 -5.90 32.49
N PHE A 3 -2.85 -5.89 32.33
CA PHE A 3 -2.15 -4.80 31.65
C PHE A 3 -2.50 -4.68 30.16
N MET A 4 -2.60 -5.82 29.46
CA MET A 4 -2.97 -5.85 28.05
C MET A 4 -4.35 -5.25 27.85
N THR A 5 -5.34 -5.71 28.62
CA THR A 5 -6.73 -5.30 28.45
C THR A 5 -7.01 -3.88 28.96
N ASN A 6 -6.40 -3.47 30.08
CA ASN A 6 -6.78 -2.21 30.75
C ASN A 6 -5.90 -1.01 30.39
N SER A 7 -4.67 -1.22 29.92
CA SER A 7 -3.74 -0.11 29.62
C SER A 7 -3.22 -0.13 28.19
N PHE A 8 -2.85 -1.30 27.67
CA PHE A 8 -2.24 -1.39 26.34
C PHE A 8 -3.29 -1.32 25.21
N THR A 9 -4.26 -2.22 25.19
CA THR A 9 -5.32 -2.30 24.18
C THR A 9 -6.10 -0.99 23.98
N PRO A 10 -6.58 -0.28 25.02
CA PRO A 10 -7.31 0.97 24.82
C PRO A 10 -6.44 2.08 24.23
N ARG A 11 -5.15 2.15 24.59
CA ARG A 11 -4.21 3.14 24.02
C ARG A 11 -3.92 2.84 22.55
N VAL A 12 -3.65 1.58 22.22
CA VAL A 12 -3.42 1.14 20.83
C VAL A 12 -4.67 1.37 19.98
N ASN A 13 -5.85 1.02 20.49
CA ASN A 13 -7.12 1.23 19.79
C ASN A 13 -7.39 2.71 19.50
N LYS A 14 -7.01 3.63 20.37
CA LYS A 14 -7.18 5.06 20.12
C LYS A 14 -6.29 5.55 18.96
N ILE A 15 -5.09 4.99 18.85
CA ILE A 15 -4.12 5.29 17.78
C ILE A 15 -4.60 4.67 16.47
N THR A 16 -4.91 3.38 16.46
CA THR A 16 -5.29 2.65 15.24
C THR A 16 -6.65 3.10 14.70
N LYS A 17 -7.60 3.51 15.56
CA LYS A 17 -8.90 4.05 15.11
C LYS A 17 -8.82 5.48 14.55
N ASN A 18 -7.69 6.17 14.69
CA ASN A 18 -7.53 7.48 14.07
C ASN A 18 -7.66 7.33 12.54
N PRO A 19 -8.51 8.13 11.86
CA PRO A 19 -8.65 8.09 10.41
C PRO A 19 -7.31 8.14 9.68
N TRP A 20 -6.36 8.98 10.11
CA TRP A 20 -5.06 9.11 9.45
C TRP A 20 -4.23 7.82 9.48
N ILE A 21 -4.29 7.07 10.58
CA ILE A 21 -3.50 5.84 10.78
C ILE A 21 -4.22 4.65 10.18
N SER A 22 -5.53 4.54 10.42
CA SER A 22 -6.34 3.48 9.81
C SER A 22 -6.39 3.56 8.28
N SER A 23 -6.32 4.76 7.69
CA SER A 23 -6.26 4.89 6.22
C SER A 23 -4.94 4.37 5.64
N ILE A 24 -3.83 4.48 6.37
CA ILE A 24 -2.57 3.84 5.97
C ILE A 24 -2.73 2.32 6.00
N GLN A 25 -3.33 1.79 7.07
CA GLN A 25 -3.61 0.35 7.17
C GLN A 25 -4.46 -0.15 6.01
N ASP A 26 -5.57 0.54 5.71
CA ASP A 26 -6.48 0.16 4.61
C ASP A 26 -5.79 0.26 3.24
N SER A 27 -4.92 1.27 3.06
CA SER A 27 -4.07 1.38 1.86
C SER A 27 -3.18 0.16 1.68
N VAL A 28 -2.48 -0.25 2.74
CA VAL A 28 -1.60 -1.43 2.73
C VAL A 28 -2.38 -2.71 2.44
N MET A 29 -3.55 -2.87 3.06
CA MET A 29 -4.41 -4.03 2.84
C MET A 29 -4.92 -4.10 1.39
N THR A 30 -5.17 -2.94 0.77
CA THR A 30 -5.65 -2.85 -0.61
C THR A 30 -4.57 -3.23 -1.63
N ILE A 31 -3.30 -2.87 -1.38
CA ILE A 31 -2.18 -3.23 -2.27
C ILE A 31 -1.61 -4.64 -1.99
N LEU A 32 -2.06 -5.30 -0.92
CA LEU A 32 -1.55 -6.61 -0.51
C LEU A 32 -1.59 -7.66 -1.63
N PRO A 33 -2.66 -7.79 -2.44
CA PRO A 33 -2.68 -8.73 -3.56
C PRO A 33 -1.58 -8.46 -4.59
N LEU A 34 -1.29 -7.17 -4.85
CA LEU A 34 -0.23 -6.78 -5.79
C LEU A 34 1.15 -7.12 -5.24
N ILE A 35 1.39 -6.90 -3.94
CA ILE A 35 2.62 -7.32 -3.25
C ILE A 35 2.80 -8.84 -3.36
N LEU A 36 1.73 -9.62 -3.15
CA LEU A 36 1.77 -11.08 -3.27
C LEU A 36 2.14 -11.51 -4.69
N VAL A 37 1.54 -10.92 -5.72
CA VAL A 37 1.89 -11.18 -7.12
C VAL A 37 3.36 -10.86 -7.39
N GLY A 38 3.84 -9.71 -6.94
CA GLY A 38 5.25 -9.32 -7.08
C GLY A 38 6.20 -10.33 -6.43
N SER A 39 5.92 -10.73 -5.19
CA SER A 39 6.72 -11.71 -4.46
C SER A 39 6.72 -13.10 -5.10
N LEU A 40 5.57 -13.56 -5.62
CA LEU A 40 5.46 -14.84 -6.30
C LEU A 40 6.31 -14.83 -7.58
N ILE A 41 6.26 -13.74 -8.33
CA ILE A 41 7.05 -13.56 -9.54
C ILE A 41 8.54 -13.48 -9.21
N THR A 42 8.95 -12.86 -8.10
CA THR A 42 10.35 -12.90 -7.65
C THR A 42 10.82 -14.34 -7.43
N ILE A 43 10.02 -15.15 -6.73
CA ILE A 43 10.36 -16.57 -6.47
C ILE A 43 10.48 -17.34 -7.79
N ILE A 44 9.54 -17.13 -8.70
CA ILE A 44 9.53 -17.75 -10.02
C ILE A 44 10.74 -17.29 -10.86
N SER A 45 11.12 -16.02 -10.80
CA SER A 45 12.26 -15.47 -11.52
C SER A 45 13.59 -16.03 -10.99
N LEU A 46 13.70 -16.33 -9.70
CA LEU A 46 14.87 -17.00 -9.11
C LEU A 46 15.04 -18.44 -9.63
N LEU A 47 13.96 -19.13 -10.02
CA LEU A 47 14.03 -20.46 -10.64
C LEU A 47 14.63 -20.42 -12.05
N ASN A 48 14.67 -19.25 -12.71
CA ASN A 48 15.34 -19.08 -14.00
C ASN A 48 16.86 -19.35 -13.89
N ASN A 49 17.45 -19.20 -12.71
CA ASN A 49 18.85 -19.58 -12.46
C ASN A 49 19.09 -21.10 -12.53
N VAL A 50 18.02 -21.92 -12.52
CA VAL A 50 18.09 -23.39 -12.55
C VAL A 50 17.65 -23.97 -13.90
N VAL A 51 16.80 -23.26 -14.66
CA VAL A 51 16.25 -23.72 -15.94
C VAL A 51 16.44 -22.67 -17.03
N LEU A 52 17.40 -22.88 -17.94
CA LEU A 52 17.80 -21.94 -19.01
C LEU A 52 16.70 -21.57 -20.03
N TRP A 53 15.61 -22.33 -20.13
CA TRP A 53 14.51 -22.06 -21.08
C TRP A 53 13.38 -21.21 -20.44
N PHE A 54 13.52 -20.81 -19.18
CA PHE A 54 12.43 -20.17 -18.46
C PHE A 54 12.24 -18.70 -18.92
N PRO A 55 10.99 -18.25 -19.17
CA PRO A 55 10.75 -16.88 -19.62
C PRO A 55 11.22 -15.85 -18.59
N ASP A 56 11.71 -14.70 -19.07
CA ASP A 56 12.14 -13.61 -18.20
C ASP A 56 10.92 -12.87 -17.61
N PHE A 57 10.86 -12.82 -16.28
CA PHE A 57 9.82 -12.15 -15.50
C PHE A 57 10.30 -10.87 -14.80
N SER A 58 11.53 -10.43 -15.08
CA SER A 58 12.14 -9.22 -14.52
C SER A 58 11.28 -7.97 -14.69
N LEU A 59 10.59 -7.84 -15.82
CA LEU A 59 9.70 -6.72 -16.14
C LEU A 59 8.48 -6.66 -15.22
N ILE A 60 7.84 -7.80 -14.96
CA ILE A 60 6.63 -7.83 -14.12
C ILE A 60 7.02 -7.53 -12.67
N HIS A 61 8.13 -8.11 -12.21
CA HIS A 61 8.69 -7.80 -10.89
C HIS A 61 8.95 -6.29 -10.71
N THR A 62 9.69 -5.69 -11.66
CA THR A 62 10.06 -4.27 -11.62
C THR A 62 8.84 -3.37 -11.67
N PHE A 63 7.85 -3.70 -12.50
CA PHE A 63 6.61 -2.95 -12.60
C PHE A 63 5.78 -3.03 -11.32
N THR A 64 5.60 -4.24 -10.77
CA THR A 64 4.81 -4.45 -9.56
C THR A 64 5.38 -3.70 -8.36
N PHE A 65 6.69 -3.82 -8.10
CA PHE A 65 7.32 -3.11 -6.97
C PHE A 65 7.48 -1.61 -7.23
N GLY A 66 7.78 -1.22 -8.48
CA GLY A 66 7.94 0.19 -8.87
C GLY A 66 6.66 1.01 -8.75
N LEU A 67 5.48 0.39 -8.98
CA LEU A 67 4.20 1.08 -8.86
C LEU A 67 3.65 1.17 -7.43
N LEU A 68 4.24 0.46 -6.45
CA LEU A 68 3.75 0.48 -5.07
C LEU A 68 3.71 1.90 -4.49
N GLY A 69 4.76 2.70 -4.72
CA GLY A 69 4.82 4.08 -4.24
C GLY A 69 3.68 4.94 -4.79
N ILE A 70 3.39 4.80 -6.08
CA ILE A 70 2.32 5.50 -6.79
C ILE A 70 0.94 5.11 -6.23
N PHE A 71 0.70 3.81 -6.02
CA PHE A 71 -0.57 3.33 -5.47
C PHE A 71 -0.78 3.78 -4.03
N VAL A 72 0.24 3.71 -3.19
CA VAL A 72 0.16 4.17 -1.80
C VAL A 72 -0.09 5.68 -1.73
N ALA A 73 0.59 6.48 -2.56
CA ALA A 73 0.40 7.92 -2.63
C ALA A 73 -1.04 8.32 -3.01
N PHE A 74 -1.71 7.53 -3.86
CA PHE A 74 -3.11 7.74 -4.21
C PHE A 74 -4.08 7.24 -3.12
N LEU A 75 -3.84 6.04 -2.57
CA LEU A 75 -4.78 5.36 -1.67
C LEU A 75 -4.86 5.98 -0.28
N ILE A 76 -3.75 6.51 0.26
CA ILE A 76 -3.76 7.11 1.60
C ILE A 76 -4.76 8.29 1.68
N PRO A 77 -4.68 9.33 0.82
CA PRO A 77 -5.66 10.41 0.80
C PRO A 77 -7.08 9.95 0.47
N TYR A 78 -7.21 8.97 -0.42
CA TYR A 78 -8.50 8.39 -0.79
C TYR A 78 -9.22 7.81 0.44
N PHE A 79 -8.54 6.95 1.20
CA PHE A 79 -9.10 6.34 2.41
C PHE A 79 -9.30 7.34 3.54
N ILE A 80 -8.51 8.42 3.62
CA ILE A 80 -8.73 9.48 4.61
C ILE A 80 -10.08 10.15 4.35
N MET A 81 -10.39 10.47 3.09
CA MET A 81 -11.68 11.07 2.71
C MET A 81 -12.84 10.09 2.90
N GLU A 82 -12.61 8.79 2.67
CA GLU A 82 -13.58 7.74 2.96
C GLU A 82 -13.96 7.68 4.44
N LYS A 83 -12.97 7.63 5.33
CA LYS A 83 -13.22 7.58 6.77
C LYS A 83 -13.84 8.87 7.31
N LYS A 84 -13.60 10.01 6.63
CA LYS A 84 -14.24 11.29 6.92
C LYS A 84 -15.64 11.44 6.30
N LYS A 85 -16.17 10.43 5.62
CA LYS A 85 -17.47 10.46 4.94
C LYS A 85 -17.59 11.58 3.89
N GLN A 86 -16.48 11.90 3.22
CA GLN A 86 -16.41 12.89 2.14
C GLN A 86 -16.25 12.18 0.79
N ASP A 87 -17.21 11.33 0.45
CA ASP A 87 -17.13 10.42 -0.70
C ASP A 87 -16.98 11.15 -2.04
N ASN A 88 -17.61 12.33 -2.14
CA ASN A 88 -17.53 13.23 -3.29
C ASN A 88 -16.12 13.78 -3.57
N LYS A 89 -15.20 13.73 -2.60
CA LYS A 89 -13.84 14.30 -2.71
C LYS A 89 -12.74 13.23 -2.71
N LYS A 90 -13.08 11.95 -2.61
CA LYS A 90 -12.11 10.83 -2.54
C LYS A 90 -11.18 10.80 -3.74
N LEU A 91 -11.74 10.85 -4.95
CA LEU A 91 -10.97 10.78 -6.19
C LEU A 91 -10.04 11.99 -6.34
N VAL A 92 -10.55 13.19 -6.04
CA VAL A 92 -9.74 14.42 -6.08
C VAL A 92 -8.62 14.35 -5.05
N ALA A 93 -8.89 13.90 -3.82
CA ALA A 93 -7.87 13.76 -2.80
C ALA A 93 -6.78 12.75 -3.19
N GLY A 94 -7.17 11.59 -3.73
CA GLY A 94 -6.22 10.58 -4.22
C GLY A 94 -5.37 11.11 -5.37
N ALA A 95 -6.00 11.76 -6.36
CA ALA A 95 -5.29 12.35 -7.50
C ALA A 95 -4.32 13.46 -7.07
N THR A 96 -4.70 14.29 -6.10
CA THR A 96 -3.81 15.31 -5.52
C THR A 96 -2.64 14.69 -4.78
N GLY A 97 -2.85 13.62 -4.01
CA GLY A 97 -1.76 12.93 -3.32
C GLY A 97 -0.78 12.27 -4.29
N LEU A 98 -1.28 11.66 -5.36
CA LEU A 98 -0.46 11.16 -6.44
C LEU A 98 0.33 12.29 -7.13
N SER A 99 -0.34 13.40 -7.44
CA SER A 99 0.30 14.56 -8.08
C SER A 99 1.41 15.14 -7.21
N LEU A 100 1.19 15.22 -5.89
CA LEU A 100 2.20 15.68 -4.93
C LEU A 100 3.38 14.70 -4.83
N TYR A 101 3.12 13.39 -4.85
CA TYR A 101 4.18 12.39 -4.89
C TYR A 101 5.05 12.53 -6.15
N LEU A 102 4.41 12.67 -7.31
CA LEU A 102 5.12 12.91 -8.57
C LEU A 102 5.88 14.23 -8.55
N PHE A 103 5.31 15.31 -8.00
CA PHE A 103 6.00 16.59 -7.86
C PHE A 103 7.28 16.47 -7.00
N LEU A 104 7.22 15.74 -5.88
CA LEU A 104 8.36 15.53 -4.99
C LEU A 104 9.46 14.66 -5.61
N LEU A 105 9.10 13.79 -6.55
CA LEU A 105 10.06 12.99 -7.28
C LEU A 105 10.89 13.81 -8.28
N SER A 106 10.53 15.07 -8.55
CA SER A 106 11.19 15.94 -9.56
C SER A 106 11.51 15.17 -10.85
N PRO A 107 10.51 14.56 -11.50
CA PRO A 107 10.71 13.73 -12.68
C PRO A 107 11.22 14.52 -13.88
#